data_AF-A0A0K0FD41-F1
#
_entry.id   AF-A0A0K0FD41-F1
#
_cell.length_a   1.000
_cell.length_b   1.000
_cell.length_c   1.000
_cell.angle_alpha   90.00
_cell.angle_beta   90.00
_cell.angle_gamma   90.00
#
_symmetry.space_group_name_H-M   'P 1'
#
loop_
_entity.id
_entity.type
_entity.pdbx_description
1 polymer ?
#
loop_
_entity_poly.entity_id
_entity_poly.type
_entity_poly.pdbx_seq_one_letter_code
_entity_poly.pdbx_strand_id
1 'polypeptide(L)'
;MSYSYYQARSTTHSNSPYSQNDPISIQSPNKKPSNTESSSKRGDNFNKTQSLRWQSSSMKNWEHKKFERQLKVDHMGSTEFGICGWILAGFSIIIIIITLPLSLFFCIKVIQEYERAVIFRLGRLVPGGPKGPGLFIVIPCIDSYKKVDLRVVSFDVPPQEILTKDSVTVAVDAVVYSRISNSTISVTNVEDATRSTKLLAQTTLRNILGTKTLAEILSDRDTISLQMQNMLDEATDPWGVKVERVEVKDVRLPVQLQRAMAAEAEATREARAKVIAAEGEEKASRALSQAASVISQSSAALQLRYLQTLNSISAEKNSTIIFPFPIELFKSFIPKSKDKKEPQITSVLPLKTDTSSRTTNLNHKSSPETTTFRDCKKSSLIREESIVRL
;
A
#
# COMPACT_ATOMS: atom_id res chain seq x y z
N MET A 1 7.76 10.26 35.59
CA MET A 1 6.51 9.48 35.51
C MET A 1 5.38 10.47 35.28
N SER A 2 4.84 10.44 34.07
CA SER A 2 3.93 11.42 33.49
C SER A 2 2.47 11.09 33.78
N TYR A 3 1.63 12.11 34.00
CA TYR A 3 0.18 12.00 33.81
C TYR A 3 -0.39 13.27 33.16
N SER A 4 -1.15 13.01 32.09
CA SER A 4 -2.23 13.74 31.40
C SER A 4 -2.29 15.27 31.37
N TYR A 5 -2.24 15.78 30.13
CA TYR A 5 -2.78 17.07 29.72
C TYR A 5 -4.25 16.94 29.27
N TYR A 6 -5.10 17.82 29.81
CA TYR A 6 -6.36 18.26 29.22
C TYR A 6 -6.49 19.74 29.54
N GLN A 7 -6.53 20.61 28.53
CA GLN A 7 -7.53 21.70 28.51
C GLN A 7 -7.58 22.45 27.18
N ALA A 8 -8.83 22.70 26.79
CA ALA A 8 -9.31 23.43 25.64
C ALA A 8 -9.03 24.94 25.74
N ARG A 9 -9.05 25.63 24.60
CA ARG A 9 -9.21 27.08 24.56
C ARG A 9 -10.08 27.52 23.39
N SER A 10 -11.24 28.08 23.74
CA SER A 10 -12.17 28.79 22.86
C SER A 10 -11.86 30.30 22.84
N THR A 11 -11.82 30.83 21.63
CA THR A 11 -12.32 32.13 21.14
C THR A 11 -12.45 33.34 22.08
N THR A 12 -11.86 34.47 21.70
CA THR A 12 -12.54 35.79 21.69
C THR A 12 -12.00 36.69 20.58
N HIS A 13 -12.93 37.41 19.96
CA HIS A 13 -12.81 38.37 18.87
C HIS A 13 -12.30 39.75 19.32
N SER A 14 -11.66 40.49 18.40
CA SER A 14 -11.89 41.94 18.23
C SER A 14 -11.55 42.40 16.80
N ASN A 15 -12.53 43.05 16.16
CA ASN A 15 -12.60 43.53 14.77
C ASN A 15 -11.77 44.80 14.48
N SER A 16 -11.44 45.06 13.21
CA SER A 16 -11.85 46.25 12.37
C SER A 16 -11.12 46.26 10.98
N PRO A 17 -11.44 47.10 9.97
CA PRO A 17 -12.47 46.81 8.96
C PRO A 17 -12.11 47.13 7.45
N TYR A 18 -13.00 46.72 6.53
CA TYR A 18 -13.27 47.14 5.13
C TYR A 18 -12.15 47.34 4.07
N SER A 19 -12.24 46.59 2.95
CA SER A 19 -12.76 47.12 1.65
C SER A 19 -12.90 46.00 0.59
N GLN A 20 -14.02 46.03 -0.12
CA GLN A 20 -14.40 45.19 -1.28
C GLN A 20 -13.62 45.57 -2.55
N ASN A 21 -13.38 44.60 -3.45
CA ASN A 21 -13.80 44.61 -4.86
C ASN A 21 -13.21 43.41 -5.65
N ASP A 22 -14.08 42.70 -6.37
CA ASP A 22 -13.79 41.59 -7.30
C ASP A 22 -13.31 42.11 -8.69
N PRO A 23 -12.64 41.29 -9.53
CA PRO A 23 -12.43 41.63 -10.93
C PRO A 23 -13.36 40.90 -11.91
N ILE A 24 -13.73 41.69 -12.92
CA ILE A 24 -14.63 41.49 -14.05
C ILE A 24 -14.05 40.53 -15.11
N SER A 25 -14.91 39.68 -15.68
CA SER A 25 -14.65 38.82 -16.84
C SER A 25 -14.97 39.55 -18.17
N ILE A 26 -14.11 39.32 -19.18
CA ILE A 26 -14.25 39.84 -20.55
C ILE A 26 -15.17 38.93 -21.36
N GLN A 27 -16.06 39.52 -22.17
CA GLN A 27 -17.08 38.81 -22.95
C GLN A 27 -17.04 39.22 -24.44
N SER A 28 -17.03 38.24 -25.36
CA SER A 28 -17.82 38.17 -26.63
C SER A 28 -17.20 37.19 -27.67
N PRO A 29 -17.94 36.70 -28.69
CA PRO A 29 -19.40 36.65 -28.88
C PRO A 29 -19.97 35.26 -29.28
N ASN A 30 -21.30 35.20 -29.25
CA ASN A 30 -22.23 34.12 -29.61
C ASN A 30 -21.94 33.32 -30.90
N LYS A 31 -22.06 31.98 -30.80
CA LYS A 31 -22.53 31.10 -31.89
C LYS A 31 -23.37 29.96 -31.30
N LYS A 32 -24.62 29.81 -31.77
CA LYS A 32 -25.61 28.79 -31.37
C LYS A 32 -25.02 27.36 -31.46
N PRO A 33 -25.33 26.45 -30.54
CA PRO A 33 -25.23 25.03 -30.81
C PRO A 33 -26.58 24.44 -31.23
N SER A 34 -26.54 23.73 -32.35
CA SER A 34 -27.49 22.74 -32.79
C SER A 34 -27.48 21.52 -31.86
N ASN A 35 -28.67 20.99 -31.57
CA ASN A 35 -28.88 19.74 -30.86
C ASN A 35 -28.18 18.56 -31.55
N THR A 36 -27.24 17.89 -30.89
CA THR A 36 -27.02 16.44 -31.03
C THR A 36 -26.21 15.91 -29.83
N GLU A 37 -26.62 14.74 -29.34
CA GLU A 37 -25.87 13.83 -28.44
C GLU A 37 -25.73 14.20 -26.96
N SER A 38 -26.75 13.85 -26.17
CA SER A 38 -26.59 13.54 -24.74
C SER A 38 -27.48 12.35 -24.33
N SER A 39 -27.20 11.19 -24.92
CA SER A 39 -27.85 9.92 -24.58
C SER A 39 -26.82 8.81 -24.48
N SER A 40 -26.02 8.79 -23.40
CA SER A 40 -25.19 7.61 -23.08
C SER A 40 -24.78 7.51 -21.60
N LYS A 41 -24.60 8.62 -20.87
CA LYS A 41 -24.03 8.57 -19.50
C LYS A 41 -24.99 8.31 -18.33
N ARG A 42 -26.27 7.98 -18.58
CA ARG A 42 -27.26 7.67 -17.52
C ARG A 42 -27.56 6.18 -17.34
N GLY A 43 -27.13 5.32 -18.27
CA GLY A 43 -27.38 3.87 -18.23
C GLY A 43 -26.40 3.07 -17.38
N ASP A 44 -25.13 3.51 -17.30
CA ASP A 44 -24.08 2.66 -16.70
C ASP A 44 -24.07 2.65 -15.17
N ASN A 45 -24.50 3.74 -14.53
CA ASN A 45 -24.54 3.84 -13.06
C ASN A 45 -25.73 3.10 -12.42
N PHE A 46 -26.80 2.86 -13.18
CA PHE A 46 -27.96 2.10 -12.70
C PHE A 46 -27.71 0.58 -12.77
N ASN A 47 -26.95 0.13 -13.77
CA ASN A 47 -26.58 -1.29 -13.91
C ASN A 47 -25.51 -1.73 -12.89
N LYS A 48 -24.59 -0.83 -12.52
CA LYS A 48 -23.54 -1.13 -11.53
C LYS A 48 -24.07 -1.22 -10.08
N THR A 49 -25.10 -0.45 -9.76
CA THR A 49 -25.75 -0.50 -8.43
C THR A 49 -26.68 -1.69 -8.29
N GLN A 50 -27.28 -2.19 -9.38
CA GLN A 50 -28.01 -3.46 -9.36
C GLN A 50 -27.08 -4.67 -9.23
N SER A 51 -25.96 -4.74 -9.96
CA SER A 51 -25.05 -5.90 -9.90
C SER A 51 -24.44 -6.13 -8.51
N LEU A 52 -24.09 -5.05 -7.77
CA LEU A 52 -23.60 -5.13 -6.40
C LEU A 52 -24.68 -5.60 -5.40
N ARG A 53 -25.95 -5.26 -5.66
CA ARG A 53 -27.09 -5.68 -4.83
C ARG A 53 -27.48 -7.14 -5.05
N TRP A 54 -27.34 -7.64 -6.29
CA TRP A 54 -27.53 -9.07 -6.62
C TRP A 54 -26.43 -9.96 -6.03
N GLN A 55 -25.17 -9.52 -6.00
CA GLN A 55 -24.07 -10.27 -5.36
C GLN A 55 -24.25 -10.39 -3.83
N SER A 56 -24.61 -9.30 -3.15
CA SER A 56 -24.77 -9.32 -1.68
C SER A 56 -25.98 -10.16 -1.22
N SER A 57 -27.09 -10.13 -1.98
CA SER A 57 -28.29 -10.91 -1.65
C SER A 57 -28.10 -12.41 -1.95
N SER A 58 -27.38 -12.75 -3.03
CA SER A 58 -27.08 -14.13 -3.35
C SER A 58 -26.12 -14.74 -2.32
N MET A 59 -25.01 -14.09 -1.96
CA MET A 59 -24.06 -14.63 -0.97
C MET A 59 -24.71 -14.94 0.40
N LYS A 60 -25.61 -14.09 0.89
CA LYS A 60 -26.37 -14.36 2.14
C LYS A 60 -27.29 -15.58 2.03
N ASN A 61 -27.86 -15.81 0.86
CA ASN A 61 -28.75 -16.95 0.59
C ASN A 61 -27.98 -18.27 0.46
N TRP A 62 -26.71 -18.21 0.04
CA TRP A 62 -25.82 -19.38 -0.06
C TRP A 62 -25.28 -19.83 1.31
N GLU A 63 -24.87 -18.89 2.16
CA GLU A 63 -24.48 -19.15 3.57
C GLU A 63 -25.62 -19.85 4.33
N HIS A 64 -26.86 -19.33 4.24
CA HIS A 64 -28.03 -19.94 4.87
C HIS A 64 -28.34 -21.35 4.34
N LYS A 65 -28.23 -21.60 3.02
CA LYS A 65 -28.50 -22.92 2.42
C LYS A 65 -27.40 -23.97 2.69
N LYS A 66 -26.17 -23.55 3.00
CA LYS A 66 -25.08 -24.45 3.45
C LYS A 66 -25.29 -24.81 4.91
N PHE A 67 -25.61 -23.84 5.76
CA PHE A 67 -25.94 -24.02 7.17
C PHE A 67 -27.13 -24.96 7.40
N GLU A 68 -28.22 -24.77 6.63
CA GLU A 68 -29.40 -25.63 6.64
C GLU A 68 -29.09 -27.08 6.23
N ARG A 69 -28.20 -27.28 5.25
CA ARG A 69 -27.81 -28.64 4.82
C ARG A 69 -26.94 -29.34 5.84
N GLN A 70 -26.03 -28.63 6.51
CA GLN A 70 -25.20 -29.22 7.56
C GLN A 70 -26.03 -29.60 8.81
N LEU A 71 -26.96 -28.73 9.25
CA LEU A 71 -27.86 -29.02 10.36
C LEU A 71 -28.77 -30.23 10.12
N LYS A 72 -29.13 -30.49 8.85
CA LYS A 72 -30.02 -31.60 8.49
C LYS A 72 -29.34 -32.97 8.51
N VAL A 73 -28.01 -33.02 8.36
CA VAL A 73 -27.23 -34.28 8.43
C VAL A 73 -27.13 -34.77 9.89
N ASP A 74 -27.02 -33.85 10.85
CA ASP A 74 -26.94 -34.19 12.28
C ASP A 74 -28.24 -34.76 12.86
N HIS A 75 -29.39 -34.48 12.22
CA HIS A 75 -30.70 -34.92 12.69
C HIS A 75 -31.16 -36.29 12.16
N MET A 76 -30.42 -36.93 11.25
CA MET A 76 -30.75 -38.26 10.68
C MET A 76 -29.87 -39.41 11.20
N GLY A 77 -29.07 -39.18 12.24
CA GLY A 77 -28.41 -40.25 12.98
C GLY A 77 -29.41 -40.92 13.91
N SER A 78 -30.10 -41.95 13.42
CA SER A 78 -30.97 -42.82 14.20
C SER A 78 -30.28 -43.25 15.50
N THR A 79 -30.89 -42.84 16.62
CA THR A 79 -30.61 -43.29 17.97
C THR A 79 -30.95 -44.77 18.11
N GLU A 80 -30.14 -45.64 17.54
CA GLU A 80 -30.12 -47.05 17.94
C GLU A 80 -28.77 -47.31 18.61
N PHE A 81 -28.74 -47.00 19.91
CA PHE A 81 -27.77 -47.61 20.80
C PHE A 81 -28.05 -49.11 20.79
N GLY A 82 -27.10 -49.90 20.29
CA GLY A 82 -27.23 -51.36 20.35
C GLY A 82 -27.43 -51.83 21.80
N ILE A 83 -28.02 -53.02 21.99
CA ILE A 83 -28.28 -53.62 23.30
C ILE A 83 -27.02 -53.60 24.19
N CYS A 84 -25.84 -53.83 23.61
CA CYS A 84 -24.54 -53.73 24.29
C CYS A 84 -24.26 -52.32 24.85
N GLY A 85 -24.59 -51.26 24.11
CA GLY A 85 -24.40 -49.88 24.55
C GLY A 85 -25.26 -49.52 25.76
N TRP A 86 -26.51 -50.02 25.80
CA TRP A 86 -27.38 -49.86 26.97
C TRP A 86 -26.88 -50.64 28.20
N ILE A 87 -26.35 -51.85 28.00
CA ILE A 87 -25.76 -52.64 29.09
C ILE A 87 -24.54 -51.93 29.67
N LEU A 88 -23.63 -51.42 28.82
CA LEU A 88 -22.46 -50.65 29.26
C LEU A 88 -22.86 -49.36 29.98
N ALA A 89 -23.86 -48.63 29.45
CA ALA A 89 -24.42 -47.45 30.09
C ALA A 89 -25.00 -47.76 31.48
N GLY A 90 -25.79 -48.83 31.58
CA GLY A 90 -26.34 -49.30 32.85
C GLY A 90 -25.25 -49.65 33.86
N PHE A 91 -24.22 -50.39 33.44
CA PHE A 91 -23.09 -50.76 34.30
C PHE A 91 -22.30 -49.54 34.79
N SER A 92 -22.02 -48.57 33.91
CA SER A 92 -21.36 -47.32 34.30
C SER A 92 -22.20 -46.53 35.33
N ILE A 93 -23.52 -46.44 35.13
CA ILE A 93 -24.43 -45.78 36.08
C ILE A 93 -24.44 -46.50 37.45
N ILE A 94 -24.46 -47.84 37.46
CA ILE A 94 -24.39 -48.63 38.70
C ILE A 94 -23.09 -48.34 39.46
N ILE A 95 -21.95 -48.30 38.76
CA ILE A 95 -20.66 -47.93 39.37
C ILE A 95 -20.72 -46.53 39.98
N ILE A 96 -21.31 -45.55 39.27
CA ILE A 96 -21.43 -44.17 39.76
C ILE A 96 -22.25 -44.10 41.06
N ILE A 97 -23.35 -44.89 41.15
CA ILE A 97 -24.20 -44.95 42.35
C ILE A 97 -23.46 -45.59 43.52
N ILE A 98 -22.76 -46.70 43.30
CA ILE A 98 -21.99 -47.41 44.35
C ILE A 98 -20.87 -46.53 44.91
N THR A 99 -20.26 -45.70 44.06
CA THR A 99 -19.08 -44.88 44.42
C THR A 99 -19.42 -43.46 44.85
N LEU A 100 -20.69 -43.16 45.12
CA LEU A 100 -21.16 -41.86 45.59
C LEU A 100 -20.73 -41.65 47.06
N PRO A 101 -20.18 -40.50 47.47
CA PRO A 101 -20.14 -39.19 46.77
C PRO A 101 -18.90 -38.92 45.92
N LEU A 102 -17.88 -39.79 45.94
CA LEU A 102 -16.59 -39.53 45.27
C LEU A 102 -16.71 -39.41 43.74
N SER A 103 -17.59 -40.19 43.12
CA SER A 103 -17.84 -40.15 41.66
C SER A 103 -18.33 -38.79 41.16
N LEU A 104 -19.02 -38.02 42.02
CA LEU A 104 -19.65 -36.75 41.67
C LEU A 104 -18.61 -35.68 41.27
N PHE A 105 -17.43 -35.71 41.90
CA PHE A 105 -16.30 -34.83 41.56
C PHE A 105 -15.69 -35.14 40.19
N PHE A 106 -15.76 -36.41 39.73
CA PHE A 106 -15.24 -36.80 38.41
C PHE A 106 -16.23 -36.53 37.29
N CYS A 107 -17.53 -36.71 37.55
CA CYS A 107 -18.60 -36.52 36.57
C CYS A 107 -18.85 -35.05 36.24
N ILE A 108 -18.67 -34.16 37.22
CA ILE A 108 -18.89 -32.73 37.06
C ILE A 108 -17.65 -32.08 36.45
N LYS A 109 -17.81 -31.50 35.25
CA LYS A 109 -16.76 -30.70 34.60
C LYS A 109 -17.28 -29.31 34.28
N VAL A 110 -16.38 -28.34 34.37
CA VAL A 110 -16.64 -26.92 34.06
C VAL A 110 -15.92 -26.56 32.76
N ILE A 111 -16.64 -25.95 31.83
CA ILE A 111 -16.11 -25.35 30.59
C ILE A 111 -16.20 -23.83 30.71
N GLN A 112 -15.18 -23.15 30.23
CA GLN A 112 -15.12 -21.68 30.20
C GLN A 112 -15.96 -21.10 29.05
N GLU A 113 -16.38 -19.84 29.15
CA GLU A 113 -17.26 -19.19 28.15
C GLU A 113 -16.75 -19.22 26.70
N TYR A 114 -15.44 -19.18 26.54
CA TYR A 114 -14.76 -19.18 25.25
C TYR A 114 -14.44 -20.58 24.71
N GLU A 115 -14.69 -21.61 25.51
CA GLU A 115 -14.50 -23.00 25.14
C GLU A 115 -15.86 -23.65 24.80
N ARG A 116 -15.84 -24.65 23.91
CA ARG A 116 -16.96 -25.58 23.70
C ARG A 116 -16.47 -27.00 23.85
N ALA A 117 -17.31 -27.88 24.40
CA ALA A 117 -17.01 -29.30 24.44
C ALA A 117 -17.84 -30.07 23.40
N VAL A 118 -17.14 -30.83 22.59
CA VAL A 118 -17.72 -31.84 21.70
C VAL A 118 -17.65 -33.17 22.43
N ILE A 119 -18.80 -33.80 22.66
CA ILE A 119 -18.92 -35.04 23.43
C ILE A 119 -19.19 -36.20 22.49
N PHE A 120 -18.38 -37.25 22.63
CA PHE A 120 -18.49 -38.52 21.96
C PHE A 120 -18.93 -39.58 22.95
N ARG A 121 -20.08 -40.21 22.69
CA ARG A 121 -20.59 -41.34 23.46
C ARG A 121 -20.37 -42.61 22.66
N LEU A 122 -19.51 -43.51 23.15
CA LEU A 122 -19.13 -44.75 22.44
C LEU A 122 -18.67 -44.47 20.99
N GLY A 123 -17.93 -43.37 20.78
CA GLY A 123 -17.44 -42.96 19.47
C GLY A 123 -18.47 -42.27 18.55
N ARG A 124 -19.73 -42.12 18.98
CA ARG A 124 -20.75 -41.34 18.24
C ARG A 124 -20.91 -39.95 18.82
N LEU A 125 -21.18 -38.96 17.97
CA LEU A 125 -21.50 -37.62 18.41
C LEU A 125 -22.83 -37.61 19.19
N VAL A 126 -22.84 -36.97 20.35
CA VAL A 126 -24.07 -36.84 21.17
C VAL A 126 -25.08 -35.94 20.44
N PRO A 127 -26.37 -36.34 20.32
CA PRO A 127 -27.40 -35.51 19.72
C PRO A 127 -27.62 -34.23 20.54
N GLY A 128 -27.72 -33.10 19.85
CA GLY A 128 -27.88 -31.78 20.48
C GLY A 128 -26.67 -30.84 20.34
N GLY A 129 -25.67 -31.22 19.54
CA GLY A 129 -24.55 -30.34 19.18
C GLY A 129 -23.55 -30.09 20.31
N PRO A 130 -22.64 -29.13 20.13
CA PRO A 130 -21.59 -28.84 21.09
C PRO A 130 -22.18 -28.21 22.35
N LYS A 131 -21.77 -28.72 23.53
CA LYS A 131 -22.27 -28.19 24.80
C LYS A 131 -21.67 -26.82 25.08
N GLY A 132 -22.53 -25.91 25.54
CA GLY A 132 -22.16 -24.56 25.90
C GLY A 132 -21.41 -24.46 27.23
N PRO A 133 -21.00 -23.23 27.60
CA PRO A 133 -20.22 -23.02 28.80
C PRO A 133 -21.03 -23.27 30.07
N GLY A 134 -20.32 -23.57 31.15
CA GLY A 134 -20.92 -23.90 32.44
C GLY A 134 -20.68 -25.35 32.87
N LEU A 135 -21.54 -25.82 33.76
CA LEU A 135 -21.46 -27.14 34.34
C LEU A 135 -22.13 -28.16 33.43
N PHE A 136 -21.42 -29.23 33.11
CA PHE A 136 -22.00 -30.36 32.39
C PHE A 136 -21.50 -31.67 32.99
N ILE A 137 -22.35 -32.69 32.91
CA ILE A 137 -22.10 -34.00 33.49
C ILE A 137 -21.60 -34.91 32.37
N VAL A 138 -20.42 -35.51 32.59
CA VAL A 138 -19.82 -36.50 31.69
C VAL A 138 -19.85 -37.84 32.39
N ILE A 139 -20.34 -38.86 31.70
CA ILE A 139 -20.38 -40.23 32.25
C ILE A 139 -18.98 -40.83 32.11
N PRO A 140 -18.25 -41.11 33.21
CA PRO A 140 -16.94 -41.76 33.14
C PRO A 140 -17.03 -43.12 32.42
N CYS A 141 -15.96 -43.49 31.73
CA CYS A 141 -15.80 -44.71 30.91
C CYS A 141 -16.52 -44.73 29.56
N ILE A 142 -17.59 -43.97 29.35
CA ILE A 142 -18.41 -44.03 28.12
C ILE A 142 -18.28 -42.76 27.28
N ASP A 143 -18.31 -41.61 27.95
CA ASP A 143 -18.28 -40.31 27.30
C ASP A 143 -16.82 -39.80 27.23
N SER A 144 -16.37 -39.50 26.02
CA SER A 144 -15.12 -38.78 25.77
C SER A 144 -15.46 -37.36 25.32
N TYR A 145 -14.78 -36.35 25.82
CA TYR A 145 -15.02 -34.96 25.44
C TYR A 145 -13.74 -34.31 24.93
N LYS A 146 -13.85 -33.51 23.87
CA LYS A 146 -12.77 -32.67 23.35
C LYS A 146 -13.15 -31.21 23.54
N LYS A 147 -12.30 -30.47 24.24
CA LYS A 147 -12.42 -29.02 24.40
C LYS A 147 -11.88 -28.31 23.17
N VAL A 148 -12.60 -27.31 22.70
CA VAL A 148 -12.25 -26.51 21.53
C VAL A 148 -12.38 -25.04 21.90
N ASP A 149 -11.32 -24.27 21.70
CA ASP A 149 -11.33 -22.81 21.89
C ASP A 149 -11.95 -22.14 20.66
N LEU A 150 -12.88 -21.20 20.90
CA LEU A 150 -13.55 -20.43 19.85
C LEU A 150 -12.88 -19.07 19.58
N ARG A 151 -11.85 -18.70 20.35
CA ARG A 151 -11.16 -17.42 20.18
C ARG A 151 -10.42 -17.35 18.84
N VAL A 152 -10.16 -16.12 18.43
CA VAL A 152 -9.25 -15.83 17.31
C VAL A 152 -7.84 -16.18 17.74
N VAL A 153 -7.25 -17.11 17.00
CA VAL A 153 -5.84 -17.51 17.12
C VAL A 153 -5.11 -17.09 15.87
N SER A 154 -3.95 -16.48 16.07
CA SER A 154 -3.00 -16.18 15.01
C SER A 154 -1.97 -17.29 14.91
N PHE A 155 -1.60 -17.65 13.68
CA PHE A 155 -0.44 -18.49 13.44
C PHE A 155 0.37 -17.95 12.26
N ASP A 156 1.69 -18.12 12.38
CA ASP A 156 2.62 -17.71 11.34
C ASP A 156 2.75 -18.80 10.28
N VAL A 157 2.66 -18.38 9.01
CA VAL A 157 3.04 -19.16 7.84
C VAL A 157 4.55 -19.00 7.67
N PRO A 158 5.33 -20.10 7.71
CA PRO A 158 6.78 -20.00 7.61
C PRO A 158 7.19 -19.44 6.25
N PRO A 159 8.33 -18.70 6.18
CA PRO A 159 8.79 -18.08 4.95
C PRO A 159 8.87 -19.08 3.79
N GLN A 160 8.31 -18.69 2.64
CA GLN A 160 8.33 -19.49 1.41
C GLN A 160 9.19 -18.81 0.37
N GLU A 161 10.19 -19.52 -0.15
CA GLU A 161 10.96 -19.09 -1.32
C GLU A 161 10.19 -19.43 -2.60
N ILE A 162 9.81 -18.40 -3.36
CA ILE A 162 8.97 -18.53 -4.55
C ILE A 162 9.51 -17.65 -5.68
N LEU A 163 9.26 -18.09 -6.91
CA LEU A 163 9.52 -17.31 -8.11
C LEU A 163 8.27 -16.51 -8.48
N THR A 164 8.40 -15.20 -8.60
CA THR A 164 7.30 -14.32 -9.04
C THR A 164 7.08 -14.45 -10.55
N LYS A 165 5.99 -13.83 -11.04
CA LYS A 165 5.69 -13.75 -12.48
C LYS A 165 6.83 -13.15 -13.32
N ASP A 166 7.63 -12.26 -12.72
CA ASP A 166 8.75 -11.58 -13.37
C ASP A 166 10.08 -12.34 -13.22
N SER A 167 10.01 -13.62 -12.81
CA SER A 167 11.19 -14.46 -12.59
C SER A 167 12.15 -13.94 -11.50
N VAL A 168 11.62 -13.24 -10.49
CA VAL A 168 12.40 -12.82 -9.32
C VAL A 168 12.17 -13.79 -8.16
N THR A 169 13.25 -14.27 -7.54
CA THR A 169 13.19 -15.08 -6.33
C THR A 169 12.92 -14.19 -5.12
N VAL A 170 11.82 -14.42 -4.41
CA VAL A 170 11.45 -13.71 -3.18
C VAL A 170 11.11 -14.70 -2.08
N ALA A 171 11.43 -14.35 -0.84
CA ALA A 171 10.99 -15.09 0.34
C ALA A 171 9.92 -14.28 1.08
N VAL A 172 8.71 -14.82 1.19
CA VAL A 172 7.57 -14.12 1.80
C VAL A 172 7.00 -14.94 2.95
N ASP A 173 6.73 -14.28 4.07
CA ASP A 173 5.96 -14.82 5.18
C ASP A 173 4.64 -14.05 5.40
N ALA A 174 3.71 -14.70 6.12
CA ALA A 174 2.38 -14.17 6.35
C ALA A 174 1.84 -14.65 7.70
N VAL A 175 0.88 -13.92 8.24
CA VAL A 175 0.16 -14.26 9.47
C VAL A 175 -1.31 -14.43 9.14
N VAL A 176 -1.92 -15.50 9.63
CA VAL A 176 -3.34 -15.78 9.43
C VAL A 176 -4.05 -15.71 10.77
N TYR A 177 -5.12 -14.91 10.82
CA TYR A 177 -6.03 -14.81 11.96
C TYR A 177 -7.25 -15.67 11.65
N SER A 178 -7.46 -16.70 12.45
CA SER A 178 -8.55 -17.65 12.26
C SER A 178 -9.22 -17.97 13.59
N ARG A 179 -10.48 -18.35 13.55
CA ARG A 179 -11.19 -18.91 14.70
C ARG A 179 -12.04 -20.09 14.29
N ILE A 180 -12.34 -20.95 15.24
CA ILE A 180 -13.27 -22.05 15.02
C ILE A 180 -14.69 -21.49 15.09
N SER A 181 -15.45 -21.63 14.01
CA SER A 181 -16.85 -21.21 13.93
C SER A 181 -17.78 -22.33 14.38
N ASN A 182 -17.49 -23.57 13.97
CA ASN A 182 -18.23 -24.75 14.37
C ASN A 182 -17.30 -25.81 14.98
N SER A 183 -17.38 -25.97 16.30
CA SER A 183 -16.54 -26.90 17.05
C SER A 183 -16.82 -28.37 16.72
N THR A 184 -18.06 -28.73 16.39
CA THR A 184 -18.41 -30.11 16.02
C THR A 184 -17.72 -30.49 14.72
N ILE A 185 -17.92 -29.70 13.67
CA ILE A 185 -17.36 -29.91 12.34
C ILE A 185 -15.82 -29.93 12.38
N SER A 186 -15.23 -29.01 13.17
CA SER A 186 -13.78 -28.92 13.31
C SER A 186 -13.13 -30.17 13.92
N VAL A 187 -13.85 -30.88 14.79
CA VAL A 187 -13.35 -32.12 15.40
C VAL A 187 -13.68 -33.35 14.56
N THR A 188 -14.78 -33.36 13.81
CA THR A 188 -15.23 -34.54 13.05
C THR A 188 -14.63 -34.62 11.66
N ASN A 189 -14.42 -33.49 10.99
CA ASN A 189 -14.08 -33.48 9.57
C ASN A 189 -12.57 -33.45 9.31
N VAL A 190 -11.76 -33.02 10.28
CA VAL A 190 -10.31 -32.92 10.18
C VAL A 190 -9.66 -33.35 11.49
N GLU A 191 -8.54 -34.08 11.41
CA GLU A 191 -7.77 -34.51 12.59
C GLU A 191 -7.24 -33.31 13.40
N ASP A 192 -6.55 -32.40 12.71
CA ASP A 192 -6.04 -31.12 13.23
C ASP A 192 -6.35 -29.98 12.24
N ALA A 193 -7.38 -29.21 12.57
CA ALA A 193 -7.85 -28.10 11.76
C ALA A 193 -6.80 -26.97 11.67
N THR A 194 -6.03 -26.72 12.74
CA THR A 194 -5.01 -25.67 12.77
C THR A 194 -3.83 -26.04 11.88
N ARG A 195 -3.32 -27.27 12.00
CA ARG A 195 -2.23 -27.76 11.14
C ARG A 195 -2.63 -27.80 9.67
N SER A 196 -3.83 -28.30 9.36
CA SER A 196 -4.31 -28.42 7.98
C SER A 196 -4.50 -27.04 7.33
N THR A 197 -5.05 -26.08 8.09
CA THR A 197 -5.17 -24.69 7.64
C THR A 197 -3.81 -24.05 7.39
N LYS A 198 -2.79 -24.33 8.23
CA LYS A 198 -1.43 -23.82 8.03
C LYS A 198 -0.79 -24.34 6.73
N LEU A 199 -0.96 -25.62 6.40
CA LEU A 199 -0.46 -26.20 5.16
C LEU A 199 -1.18 -25.65 3.92
N LEU A 200 -2.49 -25.47 4.03
CA LEU A 200 -3.29 -24.83 2.99
C LEU A 200 -2.84 -23.38 2.77
N ALA A 201 -2.63 -22.61 3.84
CA ALA A 201 -2.12 -21.24 3.77
C ALA A 201 -0.76 -21.13 3.06
N GLN A 202 0.16 -22.07 3.30
CA GLN A 202 1.45 -22.12 2.58
C GLN A 202 1.25 -22.32 1.07
N THR A 203 0.37 -23.24 0.70
CA THR A 203 0.10 -23.57 -0.71
C THR A 203 -0.60 -22.41 -1.42
N THR A 204 -1.61 -21.80 -0.77
CA THR A 204 -2.33 -20.65 -1.29
C THR A 204 -1.42 -19.44 -1.44
N LEU A 205 -0.56 -19.16 -0.45
CA LEU A 205 0.44 -18.09 -0.52
C LEU A 205 1.36 -18.27 -1.73
N ARG A 206 1.89 -19.49 -1.93
CA ARG A 206 2.75 -19.81 -3.07
C ARG A 206 2.03 -19.61 -4.40
N ASN A 207 0.79 -20.08 -4.53
CA ASN A 207 0.01 -19.98 -5.75
C ASN A 207 -0.29 -18.53 -6.12
N ILE A 208 -0.73 -17.72 -5.16
CA ILE A 208 -1.06 -16.31 -5.41
C ILE A 208 0.19 -15.53 -5.79
N LEU A 209 1.27 -15.65 -5.00
CA LEU A 209 2.50 -14.90 -5.26
C LEU A 209 3.16 -15.29 -6.59
N GLY A 210 3.03 -16.55 -7.04
CA GLY A 210 3.50 -16.98 -8.36
C GLY A 210 2.78 -16.31 -9.54
N THR A 211 1.54 -15.85 -9.34
CA THR A 211 0.78 -15.11 -10.37
C THR A 211 1.03 -13.61 -10.37
N LYS A 212 1.76 -13.10 -9.37
CA LYS A 212 1.95 -11.67 -9.11
C LYS A 212 3.35 -11.20 -9.50
N THR A 213 3.43 -9.95 -9.94
CA THR A 213 4.69 -9.26 -10.23
C THR A 213 5.37 -8.80 -8.93
N LEU A 214 6.68 -8.54 -8.96
CA LEU A 214 7.38 -8.06 -7.76
C LEU A 214 6.82 -6.70 -7.29
N ALA A 215 6.52 -5.82 -8.25
CA ALA A 215 5.99 -4.49 -7.97
C ALA A 215 4.61 -4.54 -7.30
N GLU A 216 3.73 -5.43 -7.75
CA GLU A 216 2.42 -5.68 -7.13
C GLU A 216 2.57 -6.23 -5.70
N ILE A 217 3.50 -7.15 -5.47
CA ILE A 217 3.75 -7.71 -4.12
C ILE A 217 4.24 -6.63 -3.14
N LEU A 218 5.03 -5.66 -3.62
CA LEU A 218 5.54 -4.58 -2.78
C LEU A 218 4.52 -3.46 -2.56
N SER A 219 3.70 -3.13 -3.55
CA SER A 219 2.78 -1.98 -3.53
C SER A 219 1.36 -2.34 -3.08
N ASP A 220 0.83 -3.47 -3.53
CA ASP A 220 -0.59 -3.84 -3.41
C ASP A 220 -0.83 -4.99 -2.41
N ARG A 221 -0.14 -4.94 -1.26
CA ARG A 221 -0.19 -5.99 -0.21
C ARG A 221 -1.60 -6.26 0.31
N ASP A 222 -2.43 -5.23 0.40
CA ASP A 222 -3.81 -5.35 0.87
C ASP A 222 -4.67 -6.18 -0.08
N THR A 223 -4.45 -6.03 -1.40
CA THR A 223 -5.20 -6.78 -2.41
C THR A 223 -4.85 -8.27 -2.37
N ILE A 224 -3.58 -8.60 -2.18
CA ILE A 224 -3.08 -9.97 -2.04
C ILE A 224 -3.64 -10.59 -0.75
N SER A 225 -3.62 -9.84 0.34
CA SER A 225 -4.16 -10.26 1.64
C SER A 225 -5.66 -10.59 1.56
N LEU A 226 -6.45 -9.73 0.89
CA LEU A 226 -7.88 -9.96 0.68
C LEU A 226 -8.15 -11.17 -0.23
N GLN A 227 -7.39 -11.31 -1.32
CA GLN A 227 -7.51 -12.47 -2.20
C GLN A 227 -7.19 -13.78 -1.48
N MET A 228 -6.12 -13.80 -0.69
CA MET A 228 -5.71 -14.95 0.12
C MET A 228 -6.75 -15.27 1.20
N GLN A 229 -7.30 -14.25 1.86
CA GLN A 229 -8.38 -14.42 2.83
C GLN A 229 -9.58 -15.13 2.20
N ASN A 230 -10.07 -14.65 1.06
CA ASN A 230 -11.25 -15.22 0.41
C ASN A 230 -11.03 -16.69 -0.01
N MET A 231 -9.87 -16.99 -0.61
CA MET A 231 -9.53 -18.36 -1.01
C MET A 231 -9.37 -19.31 0.19
N LEU A 232 -8.78 -18.83 1.29
CA LEU A 232 -8.63 -19.65 2.48
C LEU A 232 -9.97 -19.88 3.18
N ASP A 233 -10.77 -18.84 3.35
CA ASP A 233 -12.08 -18.91 4.00
C ASP A 233 -13.01 -19.91 3.30
N GLU A 234 -13.11 -19.84 1.97
CA GLU A 234 -13.91 -20.76 1.16
C GLU A 234 -13.47 -22.22 1.32
N ALA A 235 -12.16 -22.45 1.37
CA ALA A 235 -11.58 -23.78 1.49
C ALA A 235 -11.62 -24.35 2.92
N THR A 236 -11.63 -23.48 3.97
CA THR A 236 -11.63 -23.89 5.38
C THR A 236 -13.03 -24.03 5.99
N ASP A 237 -14.05 -23.46 5.35
CA ASP A 237 -15.46 -23.64 5.72
C ASP A 237 -15.88 -25.10 6.02
N PRO A 238 -15.57 -26.12 5.19
CA PRO A 238 -15.96 -27.51 5.46
C PRO A 238 -15.27 -28.09 6.70
N TRP A 239 -14.21 -27.44 7.20
CA TRP A 239 -13.52 -27.79 8.43
C TRP A 239 -14.04 -26.99 9.64
N GLY A 240 -15.04 -26.12 9.46
CA GLY A 240 -15.61 -25.32 10.53
C GLY A 240 -14.67 -24.22 11.04
N VAL A 241 -13.65 -23.85 10.27
CA VAL A 241 -12.69 -22.77 10.57
C VAL A 241 -13.06 -21.54 9.74
N LYS A 242 -13.16 -20.39 10.40
CA LYS A 242 -13.38 -19.09 9.77
C LYS A 242 -12.08 -18.31 9.75
N VAL A 243 -11.68 -17.83 8.56
CA VAL A 243 -10.51 -16.96 8.42
C VAL A 243 -10.97 -15.51 8.46
N GLU A 244 -10.57 -14.77 9.50
CA GLU A 244 -11.01 -13.39 9.71
C GLU A 244 -10.16 -12.39 8.94
N ARG A 245 -8.84 -12.65 8.87
CA ARG A 245 -7.88 -11.78 8.20
C ARG A 245 -6.60 -12.54 7.88
N VAL A 246 -5.97 -12.14 6.79
CA VAL A 246 -4.59 -12.54 6.45
C VAL A 246 -3.77 -11.27 6.32
N GLU A 247 -2.54 -11.29 6.82
CA GLU A 247 -1.60 -10.17 6.70
C GLU A 247 -0.28 -10.69 6.15
N VAL A 248 0.20 -10.11 5.04
CA VAL A 248 1.56 -10.35 4.54
C VAL A 248 2.53 -9.60 5.43
N LYS A 249 3.52 -10.30 5.99
CA LYS A 249 4.43 -9.75 6.99
C LYS A 249 5.66 -9.12 6.31
N ASP A 250 6.64 -9.93 5.92
CA ASP A 250 7.89 -9.48 5.31
C ASP A 250 8.08 -10.10 3.91
N VAL A 251 8.66 -9.30 3.01
CA VAL A 251 9.09 -9.72 1.67
C VAL A 251 10.59 -9.54 1.60
N ARG A 252 11.34 -10.64 1.60
CA ARG A 252 12.81 -10.65 1.56
C ARG A 252 13.29 -10.87 0.14
N LEU A 253 14.16 -9.98 -0.31
CA LEU A 253 14.80 -9.99 -1.62
C LEU A 253 16.27 -10.39 -1.47
N PRO A 254 16.89 -11.03 -2.49
CA PRO A 254 18.33 -11.22 -2.52
C PRO A 254 19.05 -9.86 -2.39
N VAL A 255 20.08 -9.80 -1.54
CA VAL A 255 20.78 -8.54 -1.21
C VAL A 255 21.34 -7.84 -2.45
N GLN A 256 21.79 -8.60 -3.45
CA GLN A 256 22.31 -8.06 -4.72
C GLN A 256 21.23 -7.30 -5.49
N LEU A 257 20.03 -7.87 -5.62
CA LEU A 257 18.90 -7.26 -6.31
C LEU A 257 18.34 -6.08 -5.53
N GLN A 258 18.25 -6.17 -4.20
CA GLN A 258 17.81 -5.07 -3.35
C GLN A 258 18.69 -3.83 -3.51
N ARG A 259 20.02 -4.00 -3.58
CA ARG A 259 20.97 -2.90 -3.80
C ARG A 259 20.83 -2.29 -5.20
N ALA A 260 20.69 -3.12 -6.23
CA ALA A 260 20.49 -2.65 -7.60
C ALA A 260 19.19 -1.84 -7.74
N MET A 261 18.08 -2.35 -7.18
CA MET A 261 16.79 -1.65 -7.16
C MET A 261 16.85 -0.35 -6.37
N ALA A 262 17.56 -0.30 -5.24
CA ALA A 262 17.73 0.92 -4.46
C ALA A 262 18.48 2.00 -5.26
N ALA A 263 19.57 1.62 -5.94
CA ALA A 263 20.34 2.53 -6.79
C ALA A 263 19.54 3.03 -8.01
N GLU A 264 18.77 2.14 -8.66
CA GLU A 264 17.89 2.51 -9.78
C GLU A 264 16.76 3.46 -9.32
N ALA A 265 16.14 3.19 -8.18
CA ALA A 265 15.10 4.02 -7.61
C ALA A 265 15.62 5.40 -7.21
N GLU A 266 16.84 5.49 -6.66
CA GLU A 266 17.51 6.75 -6.33
C GLU A 266 17.79 7.57 -7.59
N ALA A 267 18.43 6.97 -8.60
CA ALA A 267 18.71 7.65 -9.88
C ALA A 267 17.42 8.14 -10.56
N THR A 268 16.35 7.33 -10.54
CA THR A 268 15.04 7.72 -11.11
C THR A 268 14.40 8.85 -10.33
N ARG A 269 14.49 8.85 -8.99
CA ARG A 269 13.97 9.93 -8.15
C ARG A 269 14.72 11.24 -8.38
N GLU A 270 16.04 11.19 -8.49
CA GLU A 270 16.87 12.37 -8.80
C GLU A 270 16.56 12.93 -10.19
N ALA A 271 16.46 12.06 -11.20
CA ALA A 271 16.10 12.47 -12.55
C ALA A 271 14.72 13.14 -12.59
N ARG A 272 13.72 12.54 -11.93
CA ARG A 272 12.37 13.13 -11.83
C ARG A 272 12.39 14.46 -11.07
N ALA A 273 13.16 14.57 -9.98
CA ALA A 273 13.28 15.82 -9.25
C ALA A 273 13.86 16.95 -10.11
N LYS A 274 14.87 16.66 -10.94
CA LYS A 274 15.45 17.65 -11.88
C LYS A 274 14.45 18.10 -12.94
N VAL A 275 13.67 17.18 -13.51
CA VAL A 275 12.61 17.52 -14.48
C VAL A 275 11.55 18.40 -13.84
N ILE A 276 11.08 18.05 -12.64
CA ILE A 276 10.09 18.83 -11.90
C ILE A 276 10.63 20.23 -11.56
N ALA A 277 11.91 20.34 -11.19
CA ALA A 277 12.55 21.63 -10.91
C ALA A 277 12.64 22.51 -12.17
N ALA A 278 13.09 21.96 -13.29
CA ALA A 278 13.17 22.67 -14.56
C ALA A 278 11.78 23.11 -15.07
N GLU A 279 10.77 22.23 -15.00
CA GLU A 279 9.39 22.59 -15.32
C GLU A 279 8.82 23.65 -14.37
N GLY A 280 9.20 23.59 -13.09
CA GLY A 280 8.86 24.59 -12.08
C GLY A 280 9.45 25.96 -12.43
N GLU A 281 10.72 26.02 -12.80
CA GLU A 281 11.41 27.24 -13.24
C GLU A 281 10.81 27.80 -14.54
N GLU A 282 10.47 26.96 -15.51
CA GLU A 282 9.81 27.39 -16.75
C GLU A 282 8.44 28.02 -16.46
N LYS A 283 7.60 27.32 -15.67
CA LYS A 283 6.27 27.80 -15.29
C LYS A 283 6.36 29.11 -14.49
N ALA A 284 7.30 29.19 -13.54
CA ALA A 284 7.54 30.41 -12.76
C ALA A 284 7.99 31.57 -13.66
N SER A 285 8.95 31.33 -14.56
CA SER A 285 9.46 32.35 -15.49
C SER A 285 8.35 32.87 -16.42
N ARG A 286 7.49 31.98 -16.91
CA ARG A 286 6.35 32.34 -17.76
C ARG A 286 5.33 33.20 -17.01
N ALA A 287 5.00 32.82 -15.77
CA ALA A 287 4.11 33.59 -14.92
C ALA A 287 4.70 34.97 -14.57
N LEU A 288 5.99 35.05 -14.27
CA LEU A 288 6.70 36.31 -14.02
C LEU A 288 6.74 37.21 -15.26
N SER A 289 6.98 36.66 -16.44
CA SER A 289 6.95 37.40 -17.70
C SER A 289 5.57 37.99 -17.99
N GLN A 290 4.50 37.21 -17.79
CA GLN A 290 3.12 37.69 -17.90
C GLN A 290 2.81 38.78 -16.87
N ALA A 291 3.24 38.60 -15.62
CA ALA A 291 3.06 39.63 -14.59
C ALA A 291 3.82 40.93 -14.94
N ALA A 292 5.03 40.82 -15.48
CA ALA A 292 5.84 41.97 -15.89
C ALA A 292 5.19 42.75 -17.05
N SER A 293 4.63 42.07 -18.04
CA SER A 293 3.93 42.74 -19.15
C SER A 293 2.69 43.49 -18.67
N VAL A 294 1.92 42.91 -17.74
CA VAL A 294 0.76 43.58 -17.12
C VAL A 294 1.19 44.78 -16.28
N ILE A 295 2.26 44.64 -15.47
CA ILE A 295 2.78 45.74 -14.65
C ILE A 295 3.31 46.88 -15.52
N SER A 296 3.97 46.58 -16.65
CA SER A 296 4.51 47.59 -17.57
C SER A 296 3.43 48.45 -18.23
N GLN A 297 2.19 47.98 -18.32
CA GLN A 297 1.09 48.75 -18.90
C GLN A 297 0.66 49.94 -18.02
N SER A 298 0.99 49.93 -16.72
CA SER A 298 0.62 51.00 -15.78
C SER A 298 1.83 51.45 -14.94
N SER A 299 2.23 52.71 -15.06
CA SER A 299 3.33 53.28 -14.28
C SER A 299 3.07 53.29 -12.76
N ALA A 300 1.79 53.34 -12.34
CA ALA A 300 1.40 53.26 -10.93
C ALA A 300 1.62 51.85 -10.34
N ALA A 301 1.47 50.78 -11.14
CA ALA A 301 1.71 49.41 -10.68
C ALA A 301 3.18 49.15 -10.35
N LEU A 302 4.11 49.72 -11.12
CA LEU A 302 5.55 49.68 -10.82
C LEU A 302 5.88 50.38 -9.50
N GLN A 303 5.29 51.54 -9.23
CA GLN A 303 5.48 52.26 -7.97
C GLN A 303 4.94 51.48 -6.76
N LEU A 304 3.77 50.84 -6.88
CA LEU A 304 3.22 49.99 -5.81
C LEU A 304 4.09 48.75 -5.56
N ARG A 305 4.56 48.08 -6.62
CA ARG A 305 5.51 46.96 -6.53
C ARG A 305 6.80 47.41 -5.83
N TYR A 306 7.32 48.59 -6.20
CA TYR A 306 8.51 49.18 -5.59
C TYR A 306 8.35 49.37 -4.08
N LEU A 307 7.24 49.99 -3.65
CA LEU A 307 6.92 50.17 -2.23
C LEU A 307 6.73 48.82 -1.50
N GLN A 308 6.13 47.82 -2.14
CA GLN A 308 6.01 46.47 -1.57
C GLN A 308 7.38 45.80 -1.36
N THR A 309 8.30 45.90 -2.32
CA THR A 309 9.69 45.41 -2.15
C THR A 309 10.40 46.14 -1.02
N LEU A 310 10.22 47.46 -0.90
CA LEU A 310 10.81 48.22 0.21
C LEU A 310 10.28 47.74 1.57
N ASN A 311 8.98 47.44 1.67
CA ASN A 311 8.40 46.91 2.91
C ASN A 311 8.94 45.51 3.23
N SER A 312 9.10 44.64 2.22
CA SER A 312 9.70 43.32 2.38
C SER A 312 11.15 43.39 2.86
N ILE A 313 11.96 44.29 2.27
CA ILE A 313 13.37 44.50 2.67
C ILE A 313 13.46 45.07 4.08
N SER A 314 12.56 45.99 4.44
CA SER A 314 12.48 46.55 5.79
C SER A 314 12.07 45.50 6.85
N ALA A 315 11.32 44.47 6.47
CA ALA A 315 10.88 43.41 7.37
C ALA A 315 12.00 42.42 7.73
N GLU A 316 13.01 42.24 6.86
CA GLU A 316 14.10 41.27 7.02
C GLU A 316 15.21 41.73 8.01
N LYS A 317 15.02 42.86 8.72
CA LYS A 317 15.95 43.42 9.74
C LYS A 317 17.39 43.67 9.25
N ASN A 318 17.58 44.08 7.99
CA ASN A 318 18.89 44.57 7.51
C ASN A 318 19.04 46.09 7.78
N SER A 319 20.17 46.51 8.36
CA SER A 319 20.41 47.88 8.87
C SER A 319 20.91 48.89 7.82
N THR A 320 21.15 48.47 6.58
CA THR A 320 21.59 49.34 5.48
C THR A 320 20.69 49.13 4.27
N ILE A 321 19.82 50.11 3.98
CA ILE A 321 18.92 50.10 2.82
C ILE A 321 19.61 50.88 1.70
N ILE A 322 20.16 50.18 0.71
CA ILE A 322 20.71 50.81 -0.50
C ILE A 322 19.54 51.16 -1.41
N PHE A 323 19.30 52.45 -1.64
CA PHE A 323 18.18 52.94 -2.44
C PHE A 323 18.57 53.05 -3.92
N PRO A 324 18.04 52.20 -4.82
CA PRO A 324 18.23 52.39 -6.25
C PRO A 324 17.32 53.53 -6.73
N PHE A 325 17.86 54.73 -6.88
CA PHE A 325 17.11 55.88 -7.42
C PHE A 325 17.16 55.84 -8.97
N PRO A 326 16.01 55.92 -9.67
CA PRO A 326 16.00 55.93 -11.13
C PRO A 326 16.69 57.18 -11.69
N ILE A 327 17.78 57.00 -12.45
CA ILE A 327 18.52 58.08 -13.13
C ILE A 327 17.67 58.92 -14.10
N GLU A 328 16.47 58.46 -14.48
CA GLU A 328 15.55 59.23 -15.32
C GLU A 328 15.03 60.50 -14.64
N LEU A 329 14.91 60.50 -13.32
CA LEU A 329 14.54 61.70 -12.55
C LEU A 329 15.65 62.76 -12.57
N PHE A 330 16.92 62.36 -12.77
CA PHE A 330 18.06 63.28 -12.90
C PHE A 330 18.23 63.85 -14.33
N LYS A 331 17.69 63.21 -15.37
CA LYS A 331 17.77 63.73 -16.76
C LYS A 331 17.08 65.08 -16.95
N SER A 332 16.13 65.44 -16.08
CA SER A 332 15.46 66.75 -16.11
C SER A 332 16.23 67.87 -15.40
N PHE A 333 17.26 67.53 -14.61
CA PHE A 333 18.07 68.48 -13.84
C PHE A 333 19.50 68.69 -14.40
N ILE A 334 19.86 67.98 -15.47
CA ILE A 334 21.13 68.21 -16.18
C ILE A 334 20.88 69.19 -17.33
N PRO A 335 21.43 70.41 -17.30
CA PRO A 335 21.26 71.38 -18.38
C PRO A 335 21.90 70.83 -19.67
N LYS A 336 21.16 70.89 -20.80
CA LYS A 336 21.71 70.67 -22.14
C LYS A 336 22.77 71.74 -22.43
N SER A 337 24.05 71.46 -22.19
CA SER A 337 25.14 72.30 -22.70
C SER A 337 25.29 72.05 -24.20
N LYS A 338 25.23 73.14 -24.97
CA LYS A 338 25.38 73.17 -26.43
C LYS A 338 26.68 72.50 -26.91
N ASP A 339 26.57 71.87 -28.08
CA ASP A 339 27.66 71.32 -28.89
C ASP A 339 28.90 72.22 -28.99
N LYS A 340 30.08 71.59 -28.89
CA LYS A 340 31.33 72.05 -29.50
C LYS A 340 31.92 70.89 -30.33
N LYS A 341 32.04 71.11 -31.66
CA LYS A 341 33.00 70.44 -32.57
C LYS A 341 34.42 70.65 -32.02
N GLU A 342 35.48 69.87 -32.23
CA GLU A 342 35.99 68.83 -33.15
C GLU A 342 37.25 68.23 -32.40
N PRO A 343 38.04 67.19 -32.80
CA PRO A 343 38.16 66.55 -34.10
C PRO A 343 38.30 65.00 -34.11
N GLN A 344 38.37 64.45 -35.32
CA GLN A 344 38.81 63.08 -35.59
C GLN A 344 40.34 62.95 -35.41
N ILE A 345 40.77 61.76 -34.95
CA ILE A 345 41.83 60.88 -35.51
C ILE A 345 42.53 60.04 -34.40
N THR A 346 42.32 58.72 -34.52
CA THR A 346 43.22 57.57 -34.23
C THR A 346 43.71 57.25 -32.82
N SER A 347 43.30 56.08 -32.30
CA SER A 347 44.23 55.03 -31.84
C SER A 347 43.54 53.66 -31.78
N VAL A 348 43.94 52.74 -32.67
CA VAL A 348 44.73 51.51 -32.42
C VAL A 348 43.93 50.30 -31.86
N LEU A 349 43.60 49.41 -32.79
CA LEU A 349 43.64 47.92 -32.84
C LEU A 349 43.39 47.02 -31.60
N PRO A 350 42.87 45.79 -31.83
CA PRO A 350 42.37 44.87 -30.81
C PRO A 350 43.43 43.88 -30.29
N LEU A 351 43.29 43.47 -29.02
CA LEU A 351 43.95 42.31 -28.42
C LEU A 351 42.92 41.16 -28.36
N LYS A 352 42.90 40.24 -29.34
CA LYS A 352 43.74 39.04 -29.52
C LYS A 352 43.36 37.89 -28.57
N THR A 353 42.59 36.97 -29.14
CA THR A 353 42.57 35.55 -28.78
C THR A 353 43.90 34.93 -29.20
N ASP A 354 44.59 34.28 -28.27
CA ASP A 354 45.80 33.52 -28.58
C ASP A 354 45.43 32.15 -29.16
N THR A 355 45.69 31.98 -30.45
CA THR A 355 46.07 30.69 -31.02
C THR A 355 47.45 30.90 -31.64
N SER A 356 48.46 30.29 -31.02
CA SER A 356 49.82 30.21 -31.55
C SER A 356 49.89 29.05 -32.54
N SER A 357 50.22 29.36 -33.80
CA SER A 357 50.83 28.40 -34.72
C SER A 357 52.06 29.05 -35.35
N ARG A 358 53.21 28.38 -35.16
CA ARG A 358 54.49 28.72 -35.77
C ARG A 358 54.59 27.99 -37.11
N THR A 359 54.94 28.75 -38.13
CA THR A 359 55.21 28.33 -39.50
C THR A 359 56.34 27.29 -39.58
N THR A 360 56.24 26.35 -40.52
CA THR A 360 57.08 26.31 -41.75
C THR A 360 56.70 25.12 -42.65
N ASN A 361 56.38 25.47 -43.91
CA ASN A 361 56.85 24.88 -45.16
C ASN A 361 56.49 23.45 -45.62
N LEU A 362 56.26 23.42 -46.94
CA LEU A 362 56.44 22.34 -47.93
C LEU A 362 55.22 21.47 -48.30
N ASN A 363 54.71 21.80 -49.49
CA ASN A 363 54.49 20.92 -50.64
C ASN A 363 53.66 19.64 -50.54
N HIS A 364 52.80 19.54 -51.57
CA HIS A 364 52.46 18.36 -52.36
C HIS A 364 51.20 17.53 -52.03
N LYS A 365 50.25 17.66 -52.97
CA LYS A 365 49.46 16.63 -53.70
C LYS A 365 48.56 15.61 -52.97
N SER A 366 47.37 15.50 -53.58
CA SER A 366 46.53 14.33 -53.87
C SER A 366 45.78 13.62 -52.73
N SER A 367 44.44 13.78 -52.77
CA SER A 367 43.38 12.77 -52.97
C SER A 367 43.49 11.34 -52.38
N PRO A 368 42.32 10.69 -52.13
CA PRO A 368 42.12 9.72 -51.05
C PRO A 368 42.20 8.27 -51.52
N GLU A 369 42.39 7.33 -50.59
CA GLU A 369 42.05 5.91 -50.80
C GLU A 369 41.82 5.11 -49.51
N THR A 370 41.14 4.00 -49.73
CA THR A 370 40.32 3.14 -48.87
C THR A 370 41.14 2.00 -48.23
N THR A 371 40.46 1.03 -47.60
CA THR A 371 40.86 -0.37 -47.25
C THR A 371 41.65 -0.60 -45.93
N THR A 372 41.03 -1.11 -44.85
CA THR A 372 40.67 -2.51 -44.44
C THR A 372 41.75 -3.32 -43.70
N PHE A 373 41.30 -3.99 -42.63
CA PHE A 373 41.72 -5.34 -42.13
C PHE A 373 43.03 -5.51 -41.31
N ARG A 374 42.95 -5.78 -39.99
CA ARG A 374 42.97 -7.14 -39.38
C ARG A 374 43.09 -7.14 -37.84
N ASP A 375 42.49 -8.20 -37.30
CA ASP A 375 42.42 -8.70 -35.93
C ASP A 375 43.75 -8.84 -35.16
N CYS A 376 43.66 -8.78 -33.83
CA CYS A 376 44.27 -9.81 -33.00
C CYS A 376 43.48 -10.09 -31.70
N LYS A 377 43.26 -11.38 -31.48
CA LYS A 377 42.47 -12.06 -30.47
C LYS A 377 43.40 -12.51 -29.35
N LYS A 378 43.03 -12.35 -28.06
CA LYS A 378 43.43 -13.33 -27.03
C LYS A 378 42.54 -13.28 -25.78
N SER A 379 41.96 -14.44 -25.52
CA SER A 379 41.22 -14.86 -24.32
C SER A 379 42.12 -15.68 -23.39
N SER A 380 41.94 -15.57 -22.08
CA SER A 380 42.27 -16.59 -21.05
C SER A 380 41.48 -16.23 -19.78
N LEU A 381 40.39 -16.92 -19.41
CA LEU A 381 40.32 -18.19 -18.64
C LEU A 381 41.29 -18.27 -17.45
N ILE A 382 40.78 -18.09 -16.23
CA ILE A 382 41.31 -18.67 -14.98
C ILE A 382 40.12 -19.09 -14.10
N ARG A 383 40.20 -20.33 -13.58
CA ARG A 383 39.26 -21.02 -12.68
C ARG A 383 40.08 -21.52 -11.48
N GLU A 384 39.40 -21.63 -10.34
CA GLU A 384 39.78 -22.27 -9.04
C GLU A 384 40.81 -21.58 -8.14
N GLU A 385 40.43 -21.30 -6.88
CA GLU A 385 40.65 -22.25 -5.77
C GLU A 385 39.77 -21.94 -4.54
N SER A 386 39.41 -23.04 -3.89
CA SER A 386 38.70 -23.23 -2.63
C SER A 386 39.60 -23.01 -1.40
N ILE A 387 39.09 -22.35 -0.35
CA ILE A 387 39.69 -22.40 1.00
C ILE A 387 38.58 -22.66 2.03
N VAL A 388 38.63 -23.85 2.60
CA VAL A 388 38.03 -24.23 3.89
C VAL A 388 39.08 -23.96 4.96
N ARG A 389 38.71 -23.26 6.04
CA ARG A 389 39.44 -23.30 7.32
C ARG A 389 38.45 -23.45 8.48
N LEU A 390 38.90 -24.29 9.39
CA LEU A 390 38.29 -24.84 10.61
C LEU A 390 37.65 -23.81 11.54
#